data_AF-A0A976GUS7-F1
#
_entry.id   AF-A0A976GUS7-F1
#
_cell.length_a   1.000
_cell.length_b   1.000
_cell.length_c   1.000
_cell.angle_alpha   90.00
_cell.angle_beta   90.00
_cell.angle_gamma   90.00
#
_symmetry.space_group_name_H-M   'P 1'
#
loop_
_entity.id
_entity.type
_entity.pdbx_description
1 polymer ?
#
loop_
_entity_poly.entity_id
_entity_poly.type
_entity_poly.pdbx_seq_one_letter_code
_entity_poly.pdbx_strand_id
1 'polypeptide(L)'
;MAWTCINCETKNADSVAHCQVCSVERYFSWNEVNQLLKNPSATPAINAITPQELKKIETNLKRFTTENKKLRESNKELSQKMHDLQVFYDTNSSVVENLENENNELSKWNTMLKLWLGIIAILILFLFLAKVTISINF
;
A
#
# COMPACT_ATOMS: atom_id res chain seq x y z
N MET A 1 -21.52 -30.14 2.36
CA MET A 1 -20.43 -31.14 2.32
C MET A 1 -19.20 -30.40 1.83
N ALA A 2 -18.11 -30.38 2.60
CA ALA A 2 -16.88 -29.69 2.19
C ALA A 2 -15.96 -30.63 1.40
N TRP A 3 -15.28 -30.13 0.38
CA TRP A 3 -14.37 -30.90 -0.47
C TRP A 3 -13.13 -30.09 -0.82
N THR A 4 -12.03 -30.77 -1.16
CA THR A 4 -10.74 -30.14 -1.46
C THR A 4 -10.43 -30.28 -2.94
N CYS A 5 -10.10 -29.17 -3.60
CA CYS A 5 -9.64 -29.20 -4.98
C CYS A 5 -8.19 -29.69 -5.04
N ILE A 6 -7.91 -30.72 -5.84
CA ILE A 6 -6.53 -31.24 -5.96
C ILE A 6 -5.62 -30.29 -6.75
N ASN A 7 -6.18 -29.49 -7.68
CA ASN A 7 -5.38 -28.62 -8.53
C ASN A 7 -4.81 -27.39 -7.81
N CYS A 8 -5.49 -26.92 -6.77
CA CYS A 8 -5.08 -25.72 -6.03
C CYS A 8 -5.21 -25.85 -4.51
N GLU A 9 -5.41 -27.07 -4.02
CA GLU A 9 -5.53 -27.45 -2.60
C GLU A 9 -6.56 -26.65 -1.80
N THR A 10 -7.48 -25.98 -2.49
CA THR A 10 -8.47 -25.10 -1.87
C THR A 10 -9.63 -25.93 -1.31
N LYS A 11 -10.02 -25.63 -0.07
CA LYS A 11 -11.19 -26.20 0.59
C LYS A 11 -12.44 -25.43 0.20
N ASN A 12 -13.33 -26.07 -0.54
CA ASN A 12 -14.61 -25.50 -0.96
C ASN A 12 -15.69 -25.93 0.05
N ALA A 13 -16.49 -24.97 0.50
CA ALA A 13 -17.52 -25.17 1.53
C ALA A 13 -18.90 -25.49 0.93
N ASP A 14 -19.05 -25.24 -0.37
CA ASP A 14 -20.25 -25.32 -1.17
C ASP A 14 -20.34 -26.62 -1.98
N SER A 15 -21.56 -27.04 -2.30
CA SER A 15 -21.85 -28.25 -3.09
C SER A 15 -21.70 -28.02 -4.60
N VAL A 16 -21.04 -26.92 -5.00
CA VAL A 16 -20.93 -26.50 -6.39
C VAL A 16 -19.86 -27.33 -7.09
N ALA A 17 -20.15 -27.76 -8.33
CA ALA A 17 -19.37 -28.71 -9.13
C ALA A 17 -18.04 -28.23 -9.70
N HIS A 18 -17.64 -27.01 -9.37
CA HIS A 18 -16.38 -26.44 -9.78
C HIS A 18 -15.67 -25.84 -8.58
N CYS A 19 -14.34 -25.87 -8.59
CA CYS A 19 -13.57 -25.17 -7.58
C CYS A 19 -13.78 -23.66 -7.75
N GLN A 20 -14.11 -22.96 -6.67
CA GLN A 20 -14.31 -21.50 -6.69
C GLN A 20 -13.05 -20.75 -7.19
N VAL A 21 -11.87 -21.31 -6.98
CA VAL A 21 -10.58 -20.67 -7.32
C VAL A 21 -10.15 -21.00 -8.75
N CYS A 22 -10.09 -22.28 -9.13
CA CYS A 22 -9.55 -22.68 -10.42
C CYS A 22 -10.60 -23.14 -11.44
N SER A 23 -11.88 -23.19 -11.07
CA SER A 23 -13.02 -23.58 -11.93
C SER A 23 -12.89 -24.97 -12.59
N VAL A 24 -12.02 -25.85 -12.07
CA VAL A 24 -11.82 -27.21 -12.60
C VAL A 24 -12.87 -28.15 -12.01
N GLU A 25 -13.53 -28.93 -12.89
CA GLU A 25 -14.53 -29.96 -12.54
C GLU A 25 -13.87 -31.31 -12.26
N ARG A 26 -13.53 -31.61 -10.99
CA ARG A 26 -13.42 -33.01 -10.54
C ARG A 26 -13.42 -33.13 -9.02
N TYR A 27 -14.24 -34.05 -8.53
CA TYR A 27 -14.41 -34.39 -7.12
C TYR A 27 -13.63 -35.66 -6.77
N PHE A 28 -12.99 -35.67 -5.60
CA PHE A 28 -12.75 -36.89 -4.83
C PHE A 28 -13.20 -36.62 -3.39
N SER A 29 -14.13 -37.41 -2.88
CA SER A 29 -14.50 -37.41 -1.46
C SER A 29 -13.32 -37.87 -0.60
N TRP A 30 -13.32 -37.52 0.70
CA TRP A 30 -12.26 -37.95 1.62
C TRP A 30 -12.12 -39.48 1.70
N ASN A 31 -13.22 -40.21 1.52
CA ASN A 31 -13.20 -41.67 1.44
C ASN A 31 -12.53 -42.17 0.15
N GLU A 32 -12.78 -41.53 -1.00
CA GLU A 32 -12.12 -41.86 -2.26
C GLU A 32 -10.62 -41.57 -2.21
N VAL A 33 -10.21 -40.44 -1.61
CA VAL A 33 -8.79 -40.12 -1.38
C VAL A 33 -8.12 -41.20 -0.52
N ASN A 34 -8.76 -41.60 0.59
CA ASN A 34 -8.22 -42.66 1.46
C ASN A 34 -8.17 -44.03 0.77
N GLN A 35 -9.07 -44.31 -0.18
CA GLN A 35 -9.02 -45.54 -0.97
C GLN A 35 -7.90 -45.50 -2.03
N LEU A 36 -7.69 -44.36 -2.68
CA LEU A 36 -6.58 -44.15 -3.63
C LEU A 36 -5.22 -44.25 -2.95
N LEU A 37 -5.10 -43.75 -1.72
CA LEU A 37 -3.87 -43.86 -0.92
C LEU A 37 -3.60 -45.30 -0.45
N LYS A 38 -4.65 -46.11 -0.24
CA LYS A 38 -4.54 -47.51 0.19
C LYS A 38 -4.31 -48.49 -0.96
N ASN A 39 -4.85 -48.20 -2.15
CA ASN A 39 -4.70 -49.02 -3.35
C ASN A 39 -4.39 -48.13 -4.58
N PRO A 40 -3.12 -47.80 -4.84
CA PRO A 40 -2.75 -46.92 -5.95
C PRO A 40 -3.13 -47.48 -7.33
N SER A 41 -3.31 -48.81 -7.45
CA SER A 41 -3.76 -49.50 -8.67
C SER A 41 -5.28 -49.49 -8.87
N ALA A 42 -6.07 -49.06 -7.88
CA ALA A 42 -7.53 -48.93 -7.98
C ALA A 42 -7.94 -47.54 -8.49
N THR A 43 -7.15 -46.97 -9.39
CA THR A 43 -7.46 -45.70 -10.02
C THR A 43 -8.72 -45.88 -10.87
N PRO A 44 -9.84 -45.17 -10.61
CA PRO A 44 -10.87 -45.06 -11.64
C PRO A 44 -10.16 -44.45 -12.84
N ALA A 45 -10.27 -45.11 -13.99
CA ALA A 45 -9.53 -44.79 -15.21
C ALA A 45 -9.26 -43.28 -15.28
N ILE A 46 -7.98 -42.92 -15.23
CA ILE A 46 -7.53 -41.58 -15.61
C ILE A 46 -8.01 -41.46 -17.04
N ASN A 47 -9.22 -40.90 -17.22
CA ASN A 47 -9.85 -40.75 -18.51
C ASN A 47 -8.80 -40.12 -19.40
N ALA A 48 -8.38 -40.88 -20.42
CA ALA A 48 -7.45 -40.41 -21.41
C ALA A 48 -7.99 -39.06 -21.90
N ILE A 49 -7.24 -37.99 -21.63
CA ILE A 49 -7.61 -36.63 -22.04
C ILE A 49 -7.92 -36.74 -23.51
N THR A 50 -9.18 -36.52 -23.86
CA THR A 50 -9.58 -36.68 -25.26
C THR A 50 -8.86 -35.59 -26.07
N PRO A 51 -8.50 -35.86 -27.34
CA PRO A 51 -7.81 -34.85 -28.16
C PRO A 51 -8.56 -33.51 -28.24
N GLN A 52 -9.88 -33.53 -28.03
CA GLN A 52 -10.72 -32.34 -27.98
C GLN A 52 -10.54 -31.53 -26.68
N GLU A 53 -10.36 -32.18 -25.53
CA GLU A 53 -10.05 -31.55 -24.25
C GLU A 53 -8.64 -30.96 -24.24
N LEU A 54 -7.67 -31.68 -24.82
CA LEU A 54 -6.30 -31.20 -25.02
C LEU A 54 -6.27 -29.89 -25.82
N LYS A 55 -7.03 -29.83 -26.92
CA LYS A 55 -7.16 -28.60 -27.73
C LYS A 55 -7.81 -27.44 -26.96
N LYS A 56 -8.78 -27.74 -26.09
CA LYS A 56 -9.41 -26.76 -25.19
C LYS A 56 -8.40 -26.22 -24.17
N ILE A 57 -7.60 -27.10 -23.57
CA ILE A 57 -6.54 -26.74 -22.62
C ILE A 57 -5.48 -25.86 -23.28
N GLU A 58 -5.00 -26.21 -24.48
CA GLU A 58 -4.04 -25.39 -25.22
C GLU A 58 -4.57 -23.99 -25.55
N THR A 59 -5.84 -23.91 -25.95
CA THR A 59 -6.49 -22.63 -26.27
C THR A 59 -6.60 -21.75 -25.02
N ASN A 60 -7.01 -22.34 -23.90
CA ASN A 60 -7.08 -21.63 -22.62
C ASN A 60 -5.70 -21.22 -22.12
N LEU A 61 -4.68 -22.05 -22.29
CA LEU A 61 -3.32 -21.75 -21.90
C LEU A 61 -2.76 -20.56 -22.69
N LYS A 62 -3.02 -20.47 -24.01
CA LYS A 62 -2.67 -19.29 -24.83
C LYS A 62 -3.41 -18.02 -24.39
N ARG A 63 -4.68 -18.15 -23.99
CA ARG A 63 -5.46 -17.02 -23.48
C ARG A 63 -4.90 -16.52 -22.15
N PHE A 64 -4.66 -17.42 -21.21
CA PHE A 64 -4.12 -17.08 -19.90
C PHE A 64 -2.71 -16.51 -19.97
N THR A 65 -1.85 -16.99 -20.88
CA THR A 65 -0.51 -16.41 -21.07
C THR A 65 -0.59 -14.98 -21.62
N THR A 66 -1.52 -14.72 -22.53
CA THR A 66 -1.76 -13.38 -23.08
C THR A 66 -2.31 -12.43 -22.01
N GLU A 67 -3.30 -12.87 -21.23
CA GLU A 67 -3.85 -12.09 -20.12
C GLU A 67 -2.80 -11.84 -19.03
N ASN A 68 -1.98 -12.84 -18.67
CA ASN A 68 -0.88 -12.66 -17.71
C ASN A 68 0.13 -11.63 -18.19
N LYS A 69 0.47 -11.63 -19.49
CA LYS A 69 1.40 -10.64 -20.05
C LYS A 69 0.84 -9.22 -19.89
N LYS A 70 -0.44 -9.01 -20.22
CA LYS A 70 -1.11 -7.71 -20.03
C LYS A 70 -1.13 -7.30 -18.56
N LEU A 71 -1.48 -8.22 -17.67
CA LEU A 71 -1.50 -7.96 -16.23
C LEU A 71 -0.11 -7.58 -15.70
N ARG A 72 0.95 -8.23 -16.17
CA ARG A 72 2.34 -7.87 -15.80
C ARG A 72 2.74 -6.48 -16.29
N GLU A 73 2.34 -6.12 -17.50
CA GLU A 73 2.59 -4.78 -18.06
C GLU A 73 1.85 -3.70 -17.25
N SER A 74 0.55 -3.90 -16.96
CA SER A 74 -0.23 -2.98 -16.13
C SER A 74 0.29 -2.89 -14.70
N ASN A 75 0.73 -4.00 -14.11
CA ASN A 75 1.29 -3.99 -12.76
C ASN A 75 2.64 -3.25 -12.70
N LYS A 76 3.45 -3.35 -13.77
CA LYS A 76 4.68 -2.57 -13.89
C LYS A 76 4.38 -1.07 -13.99
N GLU A 77 3.40 -0.67 -14.79
CA GLU A 77 2.98 0.73 -14.91
C GLU A 77 2.43 1.27 -13.57
N LEU A 78 1.61 0.48 -12.88
CA LEU A 78 1.01 0.86 -11.60
C LEU A 78 2.07 1.00 -10.50
N SER A 79 3.02 0.06 -10.43
CA SER A 79 4.16 0.15 -9.50
C SER A 79 5.00 1.40 -9.75
N GLN A 80 5.19 1.78 -11.01
CA GLN A 80 5.92 3.00 -11.35
C GLN A 80 5.16 4.26 -10.92
N LYS A 81 3.84 4.32 -11.17
CA LYS A 81 2.98 5.41 -10.67
C LYS A 81 2.98 5.52 -9.14
N MET A 82 2.95 4.38 -8.43
CA MET A 82 3.05 4.39 -6.96
C MET A 82 4.39 4.93 -6.49
N HIS A 83 5.49 4.56 -7.16
CA HIS A 83 6.80 5.09 -6.83
C HIS A 83 6.87 6.61 -7.04
N ASP A 84 6.36 7.11 -8.17
CA ASP A 84 6.33 8.55 -8.47
C ASP A 84 5.49 9.32 -7.43
N LEU A 85 4.34 8.77 -7.03
CA LEU A 85 3.50 9.32 -5.96
C LEU A 85 4.21 9.35 -4.60
N GLN A 86 4.96 8.29 -4.28
CA GLN A 86 5.74 8.22 -3.04
C GLN A 86 6.85 9.28 -3.03
N VAL A 87 7.60 9.41 -4.12
CA VAL A 87 8.64 10.45 -4.25
C VAL A 87 8.04 11.85 -4.12
N PHE A 88 6.87 12.09 -4.73
CA PHE A 88 6.16 13.36 -4.60
C PHE A 88 5.74 13.64 -3.15
N TYR A 89 5.23 12.64 -2.44
CA TYR A 89 4.86 12.77 -1.03
C TYR A 89 6.08 13.09 -0.16
N ASP A 90 7.16 12.32 -0.30
CA ASP A 90 8.38 12.52 0.50
C ASP A 90 9.00 13.90 0.24
N THR A 91 9.01 14.35 -1.02
CA THR A 91 9.49 15.68 -1.40
C THR A 91 8.64 16.76 -0.75
N ASN A 92 7.31 16.71 -0.89
CA ASN A 92 6.44 17.72 -0.30
C ASN A 92 6.46 17.71 1.23
N SER A 93 6.58 16.53 1.85
CA SER A 93 6.70 16.43 3.31
C SER A 93 7.95 17.17 3.80
N SER A 94 9.09 16.97 3.13
CA SER A 94 10.32 17.69 3.49
C SER A 94 10.23 19.21 3.24
N VAL A 95 9.50 19.64 2.21
CA VAL A 95 9.24 21.07 1.94
C VAL A 95 8.36 21.67 3.04
N VAL A 96 7.31 20.97 3.45
CA VAL A 96 6.42 21.43 4.53
C VAL A 96 7.18 21.52 5.86
N GLU A 97 8.01 20.54 6.19
CA GLU A 97 8.83 20.56 7.41
C GLU A 97 9.83 21.73 7.40
N ASN A 98 10.48 21.98 6.27
CA ASN A 98 11.38 23.13 6.12
C ASN A 98 10.64 24.47 6.29
N LEU A 99 9.47 24.62 5.66
CA LEU A 99 8.66 25.83 5.79
C LEU A 99 8.15 26.05 7.22
N GLU A 100 7.80 24.97 7.94
CA GLU A 100 7.39 25.06 9.34
C GLU A 100 8.56 25.50 10.24
N ASN A 101 9.76 24.97 9.99
CA ASN A 101 10.97 25.38 10.70
C ASN A 101 11.31 26.86 10.44
N GLU A 102 11.29 27.30 9.18
CA GLU A 102 11.52 28.72 8.83
C GLU A 102 10.49 29.64 9.47
N ASN A 103 9.21 29.27 9.46
CA ASN A 103 8.14 30.06 10.08
C ASN A 103 8.31 30.13 11.60
N ASN A 104 8.72 29.04 12.24
CA ASN A 104 9.02 29.01 13.67
C ASN A 104 10.22 29.91 14.03
N GLU A 105 11.26 29.94 13.21
CA GLU A 105 12.40 30.85 13.40
C GLU A 105 11.99 32.32 13.23
N LEU A 106 11.23 32.64 12.17
CA LEU A 106 10.70 33.98 11.94
C LEU A 106 9.82 34.46 13.10
N SER A 107 8.97 33.58 13.64
CA SER A 107 8.14 33.87 14.82
C SER A 107 8.99 34.18 16.07
N LYS A 108 10.06 33.42 16.31
CA LYS A 108 11.02 33.69 17.40
C LYS A 108 11.70 35.06 17.22
N TRP A 109 12.18 35.36 16.02
CA TRP A 109 12.81 36.65 15.72
C TRP A 109 11.85 37.82 15.89
N ASN A 110 10.60 37.69 15.45
CA ASN A 110 9.57 38.70 15.64
C ASN A 110 9.29 38.96 17.14
N THR A 111 9.22 37.89 17.93
CA THR A 111 9.01 37.99 19.38
C THR A 111 10.20 38.66 20.08
N MET A 112 11.43 38.28 19.72
CA MET A 112 12.66 38.93 20.19
C MET A 112 12.66 40.42 19.84
N LEU A 113 12.36 40.77 18.59
CA LEU A 113 12.35 42.16 18.13
C LEU A 113 11.34 43.02 18.90
N LYS A 114 10.13 42.50 19.16
CA LYS A 114 9.12 43.17 20.00
C LYS A 114 9.64 43.41 21.42
N LEU A 115 10.34 42.44 22.00
CA LEU A 115 10.92 42.56 23.34
C LEU A 115 12.02 43.62 23.39
N TRP A 116 12.92 43.63 22.40
CA TRP A 116 13.96 44.66 22.26
C TRP A 116 13.38 46.06 22.10
N LEU A 117 12.35 46.23 21.26
CA LEU A 117 11.66 47.52 21.11
C LEU A 117 11.03 48.00 22.43
N GLY A 118 10.45 47.09 23.21
CA GLY A 118 9.93 47.38 24.54
C GLY A 118 11.01 47.88 25.51
N ILE A 119 12.17 47.20 25.55
CA ILE A 119 13.31 47.61 26.38
C ILE A 119 13.82 48.99 25.96
N ILE A 120 13.99 49.22 24.66
CA ILE A 120 14.45 50.51 24.12
C ILE A 120 13.48 51.63 24.51
N ALA A 121 12.16 51.41 24.40
CA ALA A 121 11.16 52.40 24.79
C ALA A 121 11.24 52.76 26.29
N ILE A 122 11.45 51.76 27.16
CA ILE A 122 11.63 51.99 28.60
C ILE A 122 12.90 52.80 28.89
N LEU A 123 14.01 52.47 28.22
CA LEU A 123 15.27 53.21 28.37
C LEU A 123 15.13 54.68 27.94
N ILE A 124 14.46 54.93 26.81
CA ILE A 124 14.17 56.30 26.34
C ILE A 124 13.35 57.07 27.38
N LEU A 125 12.32 56.44 27.95
CA LEU A 125 11.47 57.07 28.97
C LEU A 125 12.26 57.38 30.25
N PHE A 126 13.13 56.47 30.68
CA PHE A 126 14.01 56.70 31.83
C PHE A 126 14.97 57.87 31.61
N LEU A 127 15.63 57.93 30.44
CA LEU A 127 16.51 59.03 30.07
C LEU A 127 15.76 60.37 30.02
N PHE A 128 14.52 60.37 29.53
CA PHE A 128 13.67 61.55 29.52
C PHE A 128 13.35 62.04 30.94
N LEU A 129 12.93 61.14 31.84
CA LEU A 129 12.66 61.47 33.24
C LEU A 129 13.90 61.96 33.98
N ALA A 130 15.06 61.36 33.73
CA ALA A 130 16.34 61.79 34.30
C ALA A 130 16.67 63.22 33.85
N LYS A 131 16.51 63.52 32.55
CA LYS A 131 16.73 64.86 32.00
C LYS A 131 15.80 65.90 32.61
N VAL A 132 14.51 65.60 32.76
CA VAL A 132 13.52 66.49 33.39
C VAL A 132 13.89 66.76 34.85
N THR A 133 14.24 65.72 35.60
CA THR A 133 14.63 65.84 37.02
C THR A 133 15.85 66.73 37.20
N ILE A 134 16.87 66.57 36.34
CA ILE A 134 18.07 67.42 36.36
C ILE A 134 17.70 68.88 36.05
N SER A 135 16.82 69.12 35.09
CA SER A 135 16.40 70.47 34.69
C SER A 135 15.56 71.20 35.74
N ILE A 136 14.91 70.49 36.67
CA ILE A 136 14.11 71.10 37.75
C ILE A 136 14.99 71.50 38.94
N ASN A 137 16.08 70.75 39.18
CA ASN A 137 16.99 70.96 40.30
C ASN A 137 18.15 71.93 39.99
N PHE A 138 18.20 72.48 38.77
CA PHE A 138 19.17 73.48 38.30
C PHE A 138 18.43 74.76 37.94
#